data_AF-A0A7J2R526-F1
#
_entry.id   AF-A0A7J2R526-F1
#
_cell.length_a   1.000
_cell.length_b   1.000
_cell.length_c   1.000
_cell.angle_alpha   90.00
_cell.angle_beta   90.00
_cell.angle_gamma   90.00
#
_symmetry.space_group_name_H-M   'P 1'
#
loop_
_entity.id
_entity.type
_entity.pdbx_description
1 polymer ?
#
loop_
_entity_poly.entity_id
_entity_poly.type
_entity_poly.pdbx_seq_one_letter_code
_entity_poly.pdbx_strand_id
1 'polypeptide(L)'
;MISEKNYKLGMFYGTEPDTEMLTKKFIGNLINNEDFCKACEDLKMNIKCDKCREHLRSYANSIYFYEQIGEGIPDFVEDLEEYFPKNLPPVDFLIVVGIHQDLLLGLPNYLKDKGIKAVVVPIEDPKWVPPGLQLLVLEEFEKYGIQATFPKPFCSLSKELNEYNKIGFHLTKNHEYIHEFI
;
A
#
# COMPACT_ATOMS: atom_id res chain seq x y z
N MET A 1 6.25 -14.21 23.90
CA MET A 1 6.87 -12.92 23.53
C MET A 1 7.00 -12.92 22.03
N ILE A 2 6.03 -12.31 21.33
CA ILE A 2 6.10 -12.16 19.88
C ILE A 2 7.11 -11.03 19.63
N SER A 3 8.21 -11.35 18.96
CA SER A 3 9.21 -10.37 18.53
C SER A 3 8.49 -9.19 17.86
N GLU A 4 8.59 -7.99 18.43
CA GLU A 4 8.14 -6.78 17.75
C GLU A 4 9.08 -6.56 16.56
N LYS A 5 8.73 -7.13 15.41
CA LYS A 5 9.38 -6.77 14.14
C LYS A 5 9.10 -5.29 13.90
N ASN A 6 10.08 -4.46 14.21
CA ASN A 6 9.99 -3.02 14.07
C ASN A 6 10.49 -2.65 12.67
N TYR A 7 9.57 -2.62 11.71
CA TYR A 7 9.86 -2.17 10.35
C TYR A 7 9.34 -0.76 10.13
N LYS A 8 10.00 -0.05 9.22
CA LYS A 8 9.59 1.30 8.82
C LYS A 8 8.71 1.21 7.58
N LEU A 9 7.51 1.78 7.68
CA LEU A 9 6.50 1.76 6.65
C LEU A 9 6.35 3.16 6.05
N GLY A 10 6.55 3.27 4.74
CA GLY A 10 6.18 4.44 3.96
C GLY A 10 4.86 4.20 3.22
N MET A 11 4.20 5.28 2.83
CA MET A 11 3.01 5.19 1.98
C MET A 11 2.99 6.27 0.91
N PHE A 12 2.65 5.86 -0.31
CA PHE A 12 2.30 6.78 -1.39
C PHE A 12 0.84 6.62 -1.75
N TYR A 13 0.17 7.74 -2.01
CA TYR A 13 -1.18 7.74 -2.52
C TYR A 13 -1.39 8.79 -3.60
N GLY A 14 -2.31 8.50 -4.53
CA GLY A 14 -2.63 9.40 -5.63
C GLY A 14 -3.53 10.57 -5.24
N THR A 15 -3.80 11.43 -6.22
CA THR A 15 -4.55 12.67 -6.07
C THR A 15 -6.07 12.53 -6.19
N GLU A 16 -6.56 11.40 -6.69
CA GLU A 16 -7.99 11.19 -6.87
C GLU A 16 -8.74 11.20 -5.52
N PRO A 17 -9.92 11.85 -5.42
CA PRO A 17 -10.66 11.95 -4.17
C PRO A 17 -11.00 10.60 -3.53
N ASP A 18 -11.31 9.60 -4.35
CA ASP A 18 -11.59 8.24 -3.89
C ASP A 18 -10.34 7.58 -3.29
N THR A 19 -9.18 7.80 -3.90
CA THR A 19 -7.87 7.33 -3.40
C THR A 19 -7.52 7.98 -2.06
N GLU A 20 -7.75 9.28 -1.92
CA GLU A 20 -7.52 9.99 -0.66
C GLU A 20 -8.44 9.47 0.46
N MET A 21 -9.73 9.27 0.15
CA MET A 21 -10.68 8.68 1.10
C MET A 21 -10.27 7.26 1.51
N LEU A 22 -9.90 6.41 0.55
CA LEU A 22 -9.44 5.04 0.82
C LEU A 22 -8.18 5.04 1.70
N THR A 23 -7.22 5.91 1.39
CA THR A 23 -5.98 6.04 2.16
C THR A 23 -6.25 6.48 3.59
N LYS A 24 -7.12 7.48 3.81
CA LYS A 24 -7.54 7.92 5.16
C LYS A 24 -8.19 6.78 5.95
N LYS A 25 -9.05 5.99 5.31
CA LYS A 25 -9.68 4.82 5.95
C LYS A 25 -8.64 3.76 6.30
N PHE A 26 -7.69 3.49 5.42
CA PHE A 26 -6.65 2.50 5.64
C PHE A 26 -5.70 2.91 6.78
N ILE A 27 -5.16 4.14 6.74
CA ILE A 27 -4.31 4.69 7.80
C ILE A 27 -5.03 4.71 9.14
N GLY A 28 -6.30 5.15 9.15
CA GLY A 28 -7.09 5.15 10.38
C GLY A 28 -7.29 3.76 10.97
N ASN A 29 -7.44 2.74 10.12
CA ASN A 29 -7.45 1.35 10.57
C ASN A 29 -6.10 0.91 11.16
N LEU A 30 -4.98 1.29 10.55
CA LEU A 30 -3.63 0.95 11.06
C LEU A 30 -3.31 1.64 12.39
N ILE A 31 -3.64 2.92 12.52
CA ILE A 31 -3.41 3.70 13.74
C ILE A 31 -4.36 3.22 14.85
N ASN A 32 -5.56 2.75 14.48
CA ASN A 32 -6.60 2.27 15.40
C ASN A 32 -6.89 3.27 16.54
N ASN A 33 -7.00 4.56 16.19
CA ASN A 33 -7.41 5.59 17.15
C ASN A 33 -8.88 5.39 17.54
N GLU A 34 -9.24 5.66 18.80
CA GLU A 34 -10.60 5.50 19.33
C GLU A 34 -11.67 6.26 18.53
N ASP A 35 -11.33 7.45 17.99
CA ASP A 35 -12.26 8.34 17.28
C ASP A 35 -12.42 8.01 15.78
N PHE A 36 -11.64 7.04 15.26
CA PHE A 36 -11.68 6.70 13.84
C PHE A 36 -12.93 5.90 13.46
N CYS A 37 -13.36 4.96 14.30
CA CYS A 37 -14.49 4.09 14.02
C CYS A 37 -15.80 4.72 14.48
N LYS A 38 -16.67 5.10 13.53
CA LYS A 38 -17.99 5.70 13.81
C LYS A 38 -19.16 4.77 13.53
N ALA A 39 -18.89 3.49 13.26
CA ALA A 39 -19.90 2.53 12.83
C ALA A 39 -21.11 2.46 13.78
N CYS A 40 -20.90 2.49 15.11
CA CYS A 40 -21.99 2.47 16.09
C CYS A 40 -22.79 3.78 16.14
N GLU A 41 -22.12 4.92 15.91
CA GLU A 41 -22.72 6.26 15.92
C GLU A 41 -23.54 6.53 14.64
N ASP A 42 -23.05 6.03 13.49
CA ASP A 42 -23.70 6.17 12.19
C ASP A 42 -24.97 5.31 12.05
N LEU A 43 -25.19 4.36 12.96
CA LEU A 43 -26.46 3.65 13.05
C LEU A 43 -27.53 4.66 13.48
N LYS A 44 -28.65 4.74 12.74
CA LYS A 44 -29.83 5.60 13.00
C LYS A 44 -30.44 5.47 14.41
N MET A 45 -29.90 4.60 15.24
CA MET A 45 -30.29 4.31 16.61
C MET A 45 -29.43 5.07 17.66
N ASN A 46 -28.42 5.84 17.25
CA ASN A 46 -27.58 6.68 18.13
C ASN A 46 -26.98 5.86 19.29
N ILE A 47 -26.37 4.72 18.96
CA ILE A 47 -25.85 3.75 19.93
C ILE A 47 -24.49 4.22 20.44
N LYS A 48 -24.31 4.21 21.76
CA LYS A 48 -23.02 4.52 22.39
C LYS A 48 -21.96 3.49 21.96
N CYS A 49 -20.78 3.96 21.54
CA CYS A 49 -19.64 3.10 21.19
C CYS A 49 -19.34 2.07 22.30
N ASP A 50 -19.22 0.81 21.91
CA ASP A 50 -18.92 -0.34 22.79
C ASP A 50 -17.43 -0.68 22.86
N LYS A 51 -16.58 0.12 22.21
CA LYS A 51 -15.12 -0.04 22.15
C LYS A 51 -14.65 -1.41 21.64
N CYS A 52 -15.39 -2.06 20.74
CA CYS A 52 -15.02 -3.38 20.19
C CYS A 52 -13.63 -3.47 19.54
N ARG A 53 -13.01 -2.33 19.18
CA ARG A 53 -11.65 -2.24 18.60
C ARG A 53 -10.53 -1.96 19.61
N GLU A 54 -10.81 -1.81 20.90
CA GLU A 54 -9.81 -1.40 21.91
C GLU A 54 -8.67 -2.41 22.06
N HIS A 55 -8.92 -3.68 21.79
CA HIS A 55 -7.91 -4.75 21.84
C HIS A 55 -7.12 -4.91 20.54
N LEU A 56 -7.50 -4.21 19.47
CA LEU A 56 -6.76 -4.27 18.21
C LEU A 56 -5.45 -3.48 18.34
N ARG A 57 -4.39 -4.06 17.78
CA ARG A 57 -3.06 -3.47 17.79
C ARG A 57 -3.04 -2.19 16.95
N SER A 58 -2.35 -1.16 17.46
CA SER A 58 -1.95 0.01 16.68
C SER A 58 -0.59 -0.21 16.02
N TYR A 59 -0.48 0.22 14.76
CA TYR A 59 0.76 0.22 13.96
C TYR A 59 1.30 1.63 13.72
N ALA A 60 0.82 2.64 14.47
CA ALA A 60 1.23 4.02 14.31
C ALA A 60 2.77 4.20 14.40
N ASN A 61 3.43 3.46 15.28
CA ASN A 61 4.88 3.52 15.48
C ASN A 61 5.70 2.98 14.28
N SER A 62 5.07 2.22 13.38
CA SER A 62 5.72 1.70 12.17
C SER A 62 5.60 2.67 11.00
N ILE A 63 4.62 3.58 11.00
CA ILE A 63 4.39 4.53 9.90
C ILE A 63 5.43 5.66 10.00
N TYR A 64 6.35 5.71 9.03
CA TYR A 64 7.39 6.73 8.94
C TYR A 64 6.93 7.95 8.14
N PHE A 65 6.21 7.72 7.04
CA PHE A 65 5.61 8.77 6.24
C PHE A 65 4.39 8.26 5.48
N TYR A 66 3.52 9.18 5.08
CA TYR A 66 2.52 8.98 4.04
C TYR A 66 2.45 10.27 3.22
N GLU A 67 2.57 10.16 1.91
CA GLU A 67 2.74 11.32 1.02
C GLU A 67 1.86 11.16 -0.23
N GLN A 68 1.19 12.24 -0.60
CA GLN A 68 0.46 12.32 -1.86
C GLN A 68 1.46 12.57 -2.99
N ILE A 69 1.36 11.83 -4.10
CA ILE A 69 2.25 11.98 -5.25
C ILE A 69 1.47 12.06 -6.56
N GLY A 70 2.11 12.58 -7.61
CA GLY A 70 1.52 12.69 -8.94
C GLY A 70 0.60 13.89 -9.14
N GLU A 71 0.71 14.92 -8.31
CA GLU A 71 0.01 16.18 -8.53
C GLU A 71 0.45 16.85 -9.84
N GLY A 72 -0.52 17.27 -10.65
CA GLY A 72 -0.26 17.98 -11.90
C GLY A 72 0.36 17.12 -13.01
N ILE A 73 0.29 15.79 -12.91
CA ILE A 73 0.80 14.90 -13.95
C ILE A 73 0.04 15.12 -15.27
N PRO A 74 0.72 15.46 -16.38
CA PRO A 74 0.08 15.62 -17.68
C PRO A 74 -0.28 14.26 -18.28
N ASP A 75 -1.14 14.27 -19.31
CA ASP A 75 -1.51 13.06 -20.08
C ASP A 75 -0.30 12.36 -20.72
N PHE A 76 0.77 13.11 -20.98
CA PHE A 76 2.03 12.61 -21.51
C PHE A 76 3.18 13.11 -20.65
N VAL A 77 3.83 12.18 -19.95
CA VAL A 77 4.96 12.48 -19.06
C VAL A 77 6.27 12.12 -19.75
N GLU A 78 7.15 13.11 -19.93
CA GLU A 78 8.50 12.87 -20.47
C GLU A 78 9.45 12.32 -19.41
N ASP A 79 9.40 12.87 -18.19
CA ASP A 79 10.21 12.43 -17.05
C ASP A 79 9.33 12.13 -15.83
N LEU A 80 9.19 10.84 -15.51
CA LEU A 80 8.41 10.36 -14.37
C LEU A 80 9.10 10.66 -13.03
N GLU A 81 10.42 10.85 -12.99
CA GLU A 81 11.17 11.06 -11.76
C GLU A 81 10.79 12.38 -11.07
N GLU A 82 10.36 13.39 -11.83
CA GLU A 82 9.95 14.69 -11.30
C GLU A 82 8.70 14.62 -10.39
N TYR A 83 7.87 13.59 -10.57
CA TYR A 83 6.62 13.39 -9.84
C TYR A 83 6.77 12.45 -8.64
N PHE A 84 7.96 11.89 -8.43
CA PHE A 84 8.32 11.18 -7.22
C PHE A 84 9.00 12.12 -6.21
N PRO A 85 8.95 11.80 -4.91
CA PRO A 85 9.75 12.53 -3.93
C PRO A 85 11.24 12.45 -4.26
N LYS A 86 11.95 13.59 -4.24
CA LYS A 86 13.39 13.62 -4.54
C LYS A 86 14.20 12.72 -3.60
N ASN A 87 13.80 12.68 -2.34
CA ASN A 87 14.41 11.85 -1.32
C ASN A 87 13.34 10.95 -0.71
N LEU A 88 13.57 9.63 -0.78
CA LEU A 88 12.76 8.68 -0.04
C LEU A 88 13.36 8.52 1.36
N PRO A 89 12.58 8.71 2.43
CA PRO A 89 13.05 8.36 3.76
C PRO A 89 13.42 6.87 3.86
N PRO A 90 14.35 6.48 4.75
CA PRO A 90 14.83 5.10 4.84
C PRO A 90 13.77 4.19 5.45
N VAL A 91 12.88 3.67 4.61
CA VAL A 91 11.80 2.74 4.98
C VAL A 91 12.06 1.34 4.44
N ASP A 92 11.52 0.33 5.10
CA ASP A 92 11.65 -1.07 4.70
C ASP A 92 10.54 -1.47 3.71
N PHE A 93 9.32 -0.99 3.97
CA PHE A 93 8.11 -1.36 3.24
C PHE A 93 7.41 -0.12 2.72
N LEU A 94 6.77 -0.25 1.55
CA LEU A 94 5.99 0.82 0.94
C LEU A 94 4.59 0.30 0.60
N ILE A 95 3.55 1.05 0.98
CA ILE A 95 2.18 0.82 0.50
C ILE A 95 1.85 1.88 -0.52
N VAL A 96 1.29 1.48 -1.66
CA VAL A 96 1.03 2.37 -2.79
C VAL A 96 -0.42 2.28 -3.21
N VAL A 97 -1.17 3.37 -3.03
CA VAL A 97 -2.63 3.37 -3.21
C VAL A 97 -3.02 4.36 -4.31
N GLY A 98 -3.60 3.89 -5.40
CA GLY A 98 -4.27 4.73 -6.38
C GLY A 98 -3.41 5.83 -7.04
N ILE A 99 -2.08 5.67 -7.12
CA ILE A 99 -1.20 6.61 -7.83
C ILE A 99 -1.41 6.52 -9.35
N HIS A 100 -1.00 7.53 -10.12
CA HIS A 100 -1.11 7.47 -11.58
C HIS A 100 -0.46 6.19 -12.18
N GLN A 101 -1.05 5.62 -13.23
CA GLN A 101 -0.58 4.34 -13.82
C GLN A 101 0.88 4.43 -14.31
N ASP A 102 1.28 5.55 -14.88
CA ASP A 102 2.66 5.75 -15.33
C ASP A 102 3.65 5.85 -14.16
N LEU A 103 3.21 6.43 -13.03
CA LEU A 103 4.03 6.39 -11.81
C LEU A 103 4.12 4.97 -11.29
N LEU A 104 3.04 4.20 -11.28
CA LEU A 104 3.11 2.79 -10.89
C LEU A 104 4.07 2.00 -11.80
N LEU A 105 4.11 2.32 -13.10
CA LEU A 105 5.05 1.74 -14.06
C LEU A 105 6.51 2.14 -13.78
N GLY A 106 6.77 3.40 -13.46
CA GLY A 106 8.11 3.91 -13.13
C GLY A 106 8.60 3.59 -11.71
N LEU A 107 7.69 3.19 -10.82
CA LEU A 107 7.97 2.98 -9.40
C LEU A 107 9.10 1.96 -9.13
N PRO A 108 9.18 0.79 -9.78
CA PRO A 108 10.29 -0.14 -9.58
C PRO A 108 11.65 0.49 -9.87
N ASN A 109 11.77 1.26 -10.96
CA ASN A 109 13.01 1.95 -11.32
C ASN A 109 13.36 3.04 -10.30
N TYR A 110 12.37 3.81 -9.84
CA TYR A 110 12.57 4.80 -8.78
C TYR A 110 13.09 4.16 -7.48
N LEU A 111 12.67 2.94 -7.15
CA LEU A 111 13.00 2.28 -5.87
C LEU A 111 14.28 1.42 -5.89
N LYS A 112 14.82 1.06 -7.06
CA LYS A 112 15.87 0.02 -7.22
C LYS A 112 17.11 0.17 -6.32
N ASP A 113 17.49 1.40 -5.98
CA ASP A 113 18.68 1.69 -5.16
C ASP A 113 18.34 2.30 -3.79
N LYS A 114 17.07 2.25 -3.37
CA LYS A 114 16.58 2.93 -2.15
C LYS A 114 16.41 2.00 -0.94
N GLY A 115 16.79 0.73 -1.05
CA GLY A 115 16.78 -0.23 0.06
C GLY A 115 15.39 -0.74 0.47
N ILE A 116 14.37 -0.55 -0.38
CA ILE A 116 13.03 -1.10 -0.15
C ILE A 116 13.06 -2.62 -0.24
N LYS A 117 12.49 -3.29 0.77
CA LYS A 117 12.34 -4.76 0.81
C LYS A 117 11.11 -5.22 0.06
N ALA A 118 9.98 -4.57 0.31
CA ALA A 118 8.72 -4.96 -0.30
C ALA A 118 7.74 -3.81 -0.54
N VAL A 119 6.94 -3.94 -1.60
CA VAL A 119 5.87 -3.00 -1.98
C VAL A 119 4.52 -3.71 -1.98
N VAL A 120 3.53 -3.12 -1.33
CA VAL A 120 2.14 -3.58 -1.34
C VAL A 120 1.33 -2.61 -2.20
N VAL A 121 0.76 -3.08 -3.31
CA VAL A 121 -0.04 -2.30 -4.25
C VAL A 121 -1.48 -2.83 -4.29
N PRO A 122 -2.28 -2.48 -3.29
CA PRO A 122 -3.62 -3.03 -3.12
C PRO A 122 -4.62 -2.44 -4.12
N ILE A 123 -5.31 -3.30 -4.86
CA ILE A 123 -6.19 -2.92 -5.97
C ILE A 123 -7.65 -2.94 -5.50
N GLU A 124 -8.21 -1.75 -5.24
CA GLU A 124 -9.64 -1.58 -4.92
C GLU A 124 -10.50 -1.33 -6.17
N ASP A 125 -9.99 -0.57 -7.15
CA ASP A 125 -10.62 -0.43 -8.46
C ASP A 125 -9.87 -1.26 -9.51
N PRO A 126 -10.49 -2.31 -10.10
CA PRO A 126 -9.90 -3.09 -11.19
C PRO A 126 -9.47 -2.26 -12.41
N LYS A 127 -10.05 -1.08 -12.63
CA LYS A 127 -9.67 -0.18 -13.74
C LYS A 127 -8.33 0.51 -13.48
N TRP A 128 -7.95 0.67 -12.22
CA TRP A 128 -6.71 1.35 -11.85
C TRP A 128 -5.48 0.55 -12.26
N VAL A 129 -5.45 -0.76 -12.02
CA VAL A 129 -4.34 -1.62 -12.43
C VAL A 129 -4.87 -2.74 -13.33
N PRO A 130 -4.87 -2.54 -14.67
CA PRO A 130 -5.19 -3.60 -15.61
C PRO A 130 -4.20 -4.77 -15.51
N PRO A 131 -4.61 -6.02 -15.82
CA PRO A 131 -3.74 -7.19 -15.69
C PRO A 131 -2.39 -7.09 -16.41
N GLY A 132 -2.36 -6.45 -17.59
CA GLY A 132 -1.12 -6.23 -18.33
C GLY A 132 -0.15 -5.31 -17.59
N LEU A 133 -0.64 -4.20 -17.05
CA LEU A 133 0.16 -3.28 -16.23
C LEU A 133 0.67 -3.98 -14.96
N GLN A 134 -0.20 -4.73 -14.28
CA GLN A 134 0.15 -5.48 -13.08
C GLN A 134 1.33 -6.43 -13.33
N LEU A 135 1.25 -7.23 -14.40
CA LEU A 135 2.32 -8.16 -14.76
C LEU A 135 3.64 -7.44 -15.08
N LEU A 136 3.58 -6.37 -15.88
CA LEU A 136 4.76 -5.58 -16.22
C LEU A 136 5.45 -5.01 -14.98
N VAL A 137 4.69 -4.37 -14.08
CA VAL A 137 5.22 -3.77 -12.85
C VAL A 137 5.78 -4.84 -11.92
N LEU A 138 5.09 -5.99 -11.79
CA LEU A 138 5.55 -7.10 -10.97
C LEU A 138 6.89 -7.66 -11.48
N GLU A 139 7.04 -7.84 -12.80
CA GLU A 139 8.29 -8.28 -13.43
C GLU A 139 9.43 -7.28 -13.22
N GLU A 140 9.16 -5.97 -13.31
CA GLU A 140 10.17 -4.93 -13.04
C GLU A 140 10.60 -4.94 -11.57
N PHE A 141 9.68 -5.12 -10.62
CA PHE A 141 10.04 -5.31 -9.21
C PHE A 141 10.96 -6.54 -9.00
N GLU A 142 10.64 -7.67 -9.64
CA GLU A 142 11.50 -8.87 -9.59
C GLU A 142 12.90 -8.59 -10.14
N LYS A 143 13.03 -7.86 -11.25
CA LYS A 143 14.33 -7.51 -11.86
C LYS A 143 15.21 -6.70 -10.92
N TYR A 144 14.63 -5.82 -10.12
CA TYR A 144 15.36 -5.01 -9.13
C TYR A 144 15.49 -5.69 -7.76
N GLY A 145 15.01 -6.94 -7.61
CA GLY A 145 15.09 -7.68 -6.36
C GLY A 145 14.16 -7.16 -5.26
N ILE A 146 13.17 -6.34 -5.62
CA ILE A 146 12.15 -5.80 -4.71
C ILE A 146 10.97 -6.78 -4.72
N GLN A 147 10.51 -7.19 -3.54
CA GLN A 147 9.34 -8.05 -3.46
C GLN A 147 8.07 -7.21 -3.62
N ALA A 148 7.05 -7.74 -4.28
CA ALA A 148 5.82 -6.98 -4.47
C ALA A 148 4.59 -7.87 -4.39
N THR A 149 3.49 -7.29 -3.92
CA THR A 149 2.19 -7.94 -3.91
C THR A 149 1.09 -6.97 -4.31
N PHE A 150 0.12 -7.49 -5.07
CA PHE A 150 -1.04 -6.77 -5.59
C PHE A 150 -2.32 -7.45 -5.06
N PRO A 151 -2.63 -7.30 -3.75
CA PRO A 151 -3.82 -7.90 -3.18
C PRO A 151 -5.07 -7.23 -3.76
N LYS A 152 -6.10 -8.03 -4.00
CA LYS A 152 -7.35 -7.61 -4.59
C LYS A 152 -8.50 -8.37 -3.92
N PRO A 153 -9.28 -7.74 -3.02
CA PRO A 153 -9.09 -6.41 -2.40
C PRO A 153 -7.92 -6.37 -1.40
N PHE A 154 -7.65 -5.22 -0.74
CA PHE A 154 -6.61 -5.07 0.30
C PHE A 154 -6.55 -6.26 1.29
N CYS A 155 -7.72 -6.71 1.76
CA CYS A 155 -7.85 -7.77 2.76
C CYS A 155 -7.60 -9.19 2.22
N SER A 156 -7.30 -9.35 0.92
CA SER A 156 -6.91 -10.64 0.34
C SER A 156 -5.44 -10.99 0.57
N LEU A 157 -4.66 -10.08 1.17
CA LEU A 157 -3.26 -10.31 1.48
C LEU A 157 -3.12 -11.52 2.42
N SER A 158 -2.35 -12.52 2.00
CA SER A 158 -2.24 -13.80 2.69
C SER A 158 -0.83 -14.40 2.55
N LYS A 159 -0.47 -15.27 3.49
CA LYS A 159 0.73 -16.14 3.40
C LYS A 159 0.46 -17.38 2.55
N GLU A 160 -0.80 -17.74 2.38
CA GLU A 160 -1.21 -18.93 1.64
C GLU A 160 -1.49 -18.58 0.18
N LEU A 161 -1.05 -19.46 -0.72
CA LEU A 161 -1.39 -19.35 -2.13
C LEU A 161 -2.85 -19.74 -2.34
N ASN A 162 -3.58 -18.92 -3.09
CA ASN A 162 -4.98 -19.15 -3.43
C ASN A 162 -5.34 -18.43 -4.73
N GLU A 163 -6.63 -18.34 -5.05
CA GLU A 163 -7.07 -17.70 -6.29
C GLU A 163 -6.75 -16.18 -6.37
N TYR A 164 -6.55 -15.54 -5.21
CA TYR A 164 -6.25 -14.12 -5.01
C TYR A 164 -4.79 -13.85 -4.60
N ASN A 165 -3.96 -14.89 -4.44
CA ASN A 165 -2.57 -14.78 -4.03
C ASN A 165 -1.70 -15.76 -4.84
N LYS A 166 -1.44 -15.42 -6.10
CA LYS A 166 -0.75 -16.28 -7.08
C LYS A 166 0.62 -15.71 -7.41
N ILE A 167 1.66 -16.53 -7.29
CA ILE A 167 3.03 -16.18 -7.71
C ILE A 167 3.03 -15.86 -9.21
N GLY A 168 3.72 -14.78 -9.59
CA GLY A 168 3.82 -14.30 -10.96
C GLY A 168 2.58 -13.55 -11.46
N PHE A 169 1.58 -13.32 -10.62
CA PHE A 169 0.45 -12.45 -10.94
C PHE A 169 0.16 -11.45 -9.81
N HIS A 170 -0.16 -11.94 -8.61
CA HIS A 170 -0.43 -11.11 -7.44
C HIS A 170 0.81 -10.86 -6.58
N LEU A 171 1.93 -11.53 -6.86
CA LEU A 171 2.96 -11.84 -5.88
C LEU A 171 4.26 -12.18 -6.61
N THR A 172 5.37 -11.57 -6.22
CA THR A 172 6.70 -11.90 -6.76
C THR A 172 7.16 -13.31 -6.34
N LYS A 173 8.05 -13.93 -7.13
CA LYS A 173 8.62 -15.26 -6.85
C LYS A 173 9.29 -15.33 -5.48
N ASN A 174 10.13 -14.34 -5.16
CA ASN A 174 10.64 -14.15 -3.80
C ASN A 174 9.65 -13.28 -3.03
N HIS A 175 9.20 -13.74 -1.86
CA HIS A 175 8.13 -13.07 -1.12
C HIS A 175 8.20 -13.24 0.41
N GLU A 176 9.37 -13.59 0.93
CA GLU A 176 9.57 -13.75 2.37
C GLU A 176 9.35 -12.45 3.16
N TYR A 177 9.71 -11.29 2.60
CA TYR A 177 9.47 -9.97 3.20
C TYR A 177 7.98 -9.63 3.22
N ILE A 178 7.20 -10.08 2.22
CA ILE A 178 5.74 -9.95 2.25
C ILE A 178 5.17 -10.73 3.45
N HIS A 179 5.70 -11.93 3.74
CA HIS A 179 5.30 -12.68 4.94
C HIS A 179 5.71 -12.02 6.26
N GLU A 180 6.73 -11.17 6.26
CA GLU A 180 7.11 -10.39 7.44
C GLU A 180 6.16 -9.23 7.73
N PHE A 181 5.53 -8.71 6.67
CA PHE A 181 4.54 -7.64 6.77
C PHE A 181 3.20 -8.13 7.34
N ILE A 182 2.82 -9.39 7.04
CA ILE A 182 1.58 -10.07 7.51
C ILE A 182 1.76 -10.66 8.92
#